data_AF-A0A8T9CK77-F1
#
_entry.id   AF-A0A8T9CK77-F1
#
_cell.length_a   1.000
_cell.length_b   1.000
_cell.length_c   1.000
_cell.angle_alpha   90.00
_cell.angle_beta   90.00
_cell.angle_gamma   90.00
#
_symmetry.space_group_name_H-M   'P 1'
#
loop_
_entity.id
_entity.type
_entity.pdbx_description
1 polymer ?
#
loop_
_entity_poly.entity_id
_entity_poly.type
_entity_poly.pdbx_seq_one_letter_code
_entity_poly.pdbx_strand_id
1 'polypeptide(L)'
;MHLLIIGGSGRTGKFFIEESLQKGHTITALVRKTSSLSPAGGLAIVQGSCLDAKDVETAIESSPTPPSAVVVTLASLRKTESPFSKPVSSPTMMTDTHRVLIAAMKTHGIKKLVTMSVFGVGDSHPFVFFPTRLVLDYSGTSVAIKDHAGLEKLVRSSGLDWTLVRPVMLTDGERNGVKVFGNQGKGVGSVPKVSRASVAGFMVGCLETDRWNGNTPVIAE
;
A
#
# COMPACT_ATOMS: atom_id res chain seq x y z
N MET A 1 4.23 -17.55 -4.72
CA MET A 1 4.50 -16.68 -5.90
C MET A 1 5.67 -15.76 -5.59
N HIS A 2 6.25 -15.13 -6.62
CA HIS A 2 7.30 -14.11 -6.44
C HIS A 2 6.69 -12.71 -6.45
N LEU A 3 7.00 -11.87 -5.46
CA LEU A 3 6.38 -10.57 -5.24
C LEU A 3 7.43 -9.46 -5.18
N LEU A 4 7.15 -8.29 -5.76
CA LEU A 4 7.93 -7.08 -5.52
C LEU A 4 7.19 -6.19 -4.52
N ILE A 5 7.84 -5.85 -3.39
CA ILE A 5 7.28 -4.93 -2.41
C ILE A 5 8.02 -3.59 -2.38
N ILE A 6 7.24 -2.52 -2.44
CA ILE A 6 7.66 -1.15 -2.14
C ILE A 6 7.12 -0.76 -0.77
N GLY A 7 8.01 -0.29 0.11
CA GLY A 7 7.65 0.04 1.51
C GLY A 7 7.75 -1.14 2.47
N GLY A 8 8.49 -2.20 2.11
CA GLY A 8 8.69 -3.40 2.93
C GLY A 8 9.32 -3.14 4.31
N SER A 9 10.16 -2.11 4.45
CA SER A 9 10.74 -1.71 5.75
C SER A 9 9.80 -0.89 6.65
N GLY A 10 8.62 -0.53 6.14
CA GLY A 10 7.59 0.20 6.90
C GLY A 10 6.86 -0.69 7.91
N ARG A 11 6.09 -0.06 8.80
CA ARG A 11 5.35 -0.76 9.87
C ARG A 11 4.40 -1.84 9.35
N THR A 12 3.66 -1.57 8.28
CA THR A 12 2.79 -2.57 7.64
C THR A 12 3.59 -3.52 6.74
N GLY A 13 4.60 -3.01 6.04
CA GLY A 13 5.41 -3.78 5.10
C GLY A 13 6.14 -4.96 5.75
N LYS A 14 6.59 -4.81 7.00
CA LYS A 14 7.23 -5.90 7.75
C LYS A 14 6.29 -7.08 8.00
N PHE A 15 5.06 -6.80 8.45
CA PHE A 15 4.03 -7.84 8.60
C PHE A 15 3.66 -8.47 7.26
N PHE A 16 3.62 -7.68 6.19
CA PHE A 16 3.35 -8.21 4.85
C PHE A 16 4.44 -9.18 4.40
N ILE A 17 5.72 -8.83 4.63
CA ILE A 17 6.86 -9.70 4.32
C ILE A 17 6.74 -11.01 5.09
N GLU A 18 6.55 -10.92 6.41
CA GLU A 18 6.44 -12.09 7.28
C GLU A 18 5.31 -13.04 6.84
N GLU A 19 4.10 -12.51 6.67
CA GLU A 19 2.93 -13.28 6.23
C GLU A 19 3.17 -13.94 4.87
N SER A 20 3.72 -13.19 3.91
CA SER A 20 3.99 -13.69 2.57
C SER A 20 5.00 -14.84 2.59
N LEU A 21 6.08 -14.72 3.37
CA LEU A 21 7.09 -15.78 3.52
C LEU A 21 6.50 -17.01 4.21
N GLN A 22 5.65 -16.84 5.24
CA GLN A 22 4.95 -17.94 5.92
C GLN A 22 4.04 -18.73 4.96
N LYS A 23 3.46 -18.05 3.96
CA LYS A 23 2.67 -18.68 2.89
C LYS A 23 3.52 -19.25 1.74
N GLY A 24 4.84 -19.30 1.88
CA GLY A 24 5.75 -19.84 0.87
C GLY A 24 5.90 -18.95 -0.37
N HIS A 25 5.57 -17.66 -0.27
CA HIS A 25 5.92 -16.71 -1.32
C HIS A 25 7.38 -16.28 -1.19
N THR A 26 7.98 -15.83 -2.30
CA THR A 26 9.28 -15.17 -2.30
C THR A 26 9.10 -13.70 -2.62
N ILE A 27 10.01 -12.86 -2.13
CA ILE A 27 9.84 -11.42 -2.14
C ILE A 27 11.14 -10.76 -2.57
N THR A 28 11.05 -9.80 -3.48
CA THR A 28 12.05 -8.76 -3.65
C THR A 28 11.54 -7.49 -2.97
N ALA A 29 12.30 -6.94 -2.04
CA ALA A 29 12.00 -5.67 -1.39
C ALA A 29 12.94 -4.57 -1.90
N LEU A 30 12.38 -3.53 -2.53
CA LEU A 30 13.13 -2.33 -2.89
C LEU A 30 13.15 -1.37 -1.69
N VAL A 31 14.34 -1.11 -1.16
CA VAL A 31 14.53 -0.26 0.02
C VAL A 31 15.64 0.77 -0.17
N ARG A 32 15.47 1.96 0.42
CA ARG A 32 16.49 3.03 0.36
C ARG A 32 17.75 2.70 1.14
N LYS A 33 17.64 1.89 2.19
CA LYS A 33 18.74 1.44 3.05
C LYS A 33 18.56 -0.05 3.34
N THR A 34 19.52 -0.87 2.96
CA THR A 34 19.46 -2.34 3.14
C THR A 34 19.33 -2.73 4.60
N SER A 35 20.02 -2.02 5.51
CA SER A 35 19.94 -2.22 6.96
C SER A 35 18.55 -1.98 7.59
N SER A 36 17.57 -1.51 6.83
CA SER A 36 16.19 -1.32 7.29
C SER A 36 15.37 -2.63 7.35
N LEU A 37 15.88 -3.71 6.75
CA LEU A 37 15.30 -5.04 6.78
C LEU A 37 16.37 -6.07 7.17
N SER A 38 15.96 -7.04 7.97
CA SER A 38 16.81 -8.21 8.25
C SER A 38 16.68 -9.21 7.11
N PRO A 39 17.78 -9.80 6.64
CA PRO A 39 17.72 -10.90 5.68
C PRO A 39 16.88 -12.06 6.20
N ALA A 40 16.12 -12.69 5.31
CA ALA A 40 15.32 -13.88 5.62
C ALA A 40 15.30 -14.81 4.40
N GLY A 41 15.06 -16.10 4.64
CA GLY A 41 14.87 -17.06 3.54
C GLY A 41 13.70 -16.63 2.66
N GLY A 42 13.92 -16.58 1.34
CA GLY A 42 12.90 -16.13 0.38
C GLY A 42 12.75 -14.61 0.25
N LEU A 43 13.55 -13.80 0.97
CA LEU A 43 13.57 -12.34 0.86
C LEU A 43 14.88 -11.85 0.21
N ALA A 44 14.77 -11.29 -0.99
CA ALA A 44 15.82 -10.52 -1.64
C ALA A 44 15.65 -9.03 -1.29
N ILE A 45 16.75 -8.36 -0.91
CA ILE A 45 16.75 -6.93 -0.58
C ILE A 45 17.55 -6.19 -1.63
N VAL A 46 16.89 -5.32 -2.40
CA VAL A 46 17.52 -4.49 -3.42
C VAL A 46 17.58 -3.06 -2.92
N GLN A 47 18.77 -2.45 -2.98
CA GLN A 47 18.93 -1.06 -2.60
C GLN A 47 18.52 -0.14 -3.75
N GLY A 48 17.66 0.84 -3.47
CA GLY A 48 17.28 1.86 -4.44
C GLY A 48 16.07 2.69 -4.01
N SER A 49 15.60 3.53 -4.91
CA SER A 49 14.49 4.45 -4.74
C SER A 49 13.31 4.06 -5.63
N CYS A 50 12.10 4.02 -5.07
CA CYS A 50 10.88 3.78 -5.84
C CYS A 50 10.48 4.98 -6.75
N LEU A 51 11.22 6.08 -6.66
CA LEU A 51 11.09 7.25 -7.55
C LEU A 51 12.09 7.22 -8.72
N ASP A 52 13.04 6.28 -8.72
CA ASP A 52 13.98 6.08 -9.81
C ASP A 52 13.55 4.87 -10.64
N ALA A 53 13.36 5.07 -11.95
CA ALA A 53 12.92 4.01 -12.84
C ALA A 53 13.93 2.86 -12.96
N LYS A 54 15.23 3.18 -12.98
CA LYS A 54 16.29 2.17 -13.11
C LYS A 54 16.39 1.32 -11.85
N ASP A 55 16.19 1.91 -10.68
CA ASP A 55 16.18 1.16 -9.42
C ASP A 55 14.98 0.20 -9.36
N VAL A 56 13.82 0.63 -9.86
CA VAL A 56 12.61 -0.22 -9.97
C VAL A 56 12.82 -1.35 -10.97
N GLU A 57 13.37 -1.07 -12.15
CA GLU A 57 13.71 -2.08 -13.16
C GLU A 57 14.72 -3.10 -12.61
N THR A 58 15.80 -2.62 -11.97
CA THR A 58 16.79 -3.47 -11.30
C THR A 58 16.15 -4.38 -10.25
N ALA A 59 15.18 -3.87 -9.49
CA ALA A 59 14.46 -4.69 -8.52
C ALA A 59 13.59 -5.77 -9.18
N ILE A 60 12.91 -5.45 -10.28
CA ILE A 60 12.12 -6.41 -11.06
C ILE A 60 13.02 -7.52 -11.64
N GLU A 61 14.20 -7.17 -12.12
CA GLU A 61 15.14 -8.08 -12.78
C GLU A 61 16.08 -8.82 -11.81
N SER A 62 16.07 -8.47 -10.52
CA SER A 62 16.94 -9.07 -9.49
C SER A 62 16.69 -10.56 -9.21
N SER A 63 15.61 -11.12 -9.77
CA SER A 63 15.18 -12.50 -9.57
C SER A 63 15.14 -13.25 -10.92
N PRO A 64 15.45 -14.56 -10.96
CA PRO A 64 15.41 -15.35 -12.20
C PRO A 64 14.06 -15.33 -12.91
N THR A 65 12.98 -15.09 -12.18
CA THR A 65 11.62 -14.95 -12.72
C THR A 65 11.08 -13.56 -12.34
N PRO A 66 10.47 -12.83 -13.29
CA PRO A 66 9.81 -11.56 -12.98
C PRO A 66 8.77 -11.71 -11.85
N PRO A 67 8.56 -10.67 -11.02
CA PRO A 67 7.52 -10.67 -10.01
C PRO A 67 6.14 -10.91 -10.63
N SER A 68 5.35 -11.79 -10.01
CA SER A 68 3.97 -12.06 -10.41
C SER A 68 3.04 -10.89 -10.06
N ALA A 69 3.40 -10.09 -9.06
CA ALA A 69 2.65 -8.92 -8.63
C ALA A 69 3.56 -7.89 -7.96
N VAL A 70 3.11 -6.63 -7.97
CA VAL A 70 3.71 -5.53 -7.23
C VAL A 70 2.81 -5.14 -6.06
N VAL A 71 3.42 -4.90 -4.90
CA VAL A 71 2.74 -4.53 -3.66
C VAL A 71 3.30 -3.23 -3.14
N VAL A 72 2.43 -2.29 -2.77
CA VAL A 72 2.84 -1.00 -2.21
C VAL A 72 2.23 -0.81 -0.83
N THR A 73 3.08 -0.79 0.20
CA THR A 73 2.70 -0.49 1.60
C THR A 73 3.28 0.84 2.07
N LEU A 74 3.63 1.72 1.13
CA LEU A 74 4.09 3.08 1.44
C LEU A 74 2.99 3.87 2.16
N ALA A 75 3.44 4.79 3.00
CA ALA A 75 2.59 5.79 3.61
C ALA A 75 3.32 7.14 3.59
N SER A 76 2.58 8.23 3.35
CA SER A 76 3.13 9.58 3.44
C SER A 76 3.64 9.83 4.85
N LEU A 77 4.97 9.94 4.98
CA LEU A 77 5.60 10.15 6.28
C LEU A 77 5.35 11.59 6.77
N ARG A 78 5.00 11.68 8.05
CA ARG A 78 4.92 12.94 8.80
C ARG A 78 5.95 12.94 9.93
N LYS A 79 6.31 14.12 10.42
CA LYS A 79 7.33 14.26 11.49
C LYS A 79 6.88 13.58 12.79
N THR A 80 5.58 13.57 13.06
CA THR A 80 4.95 12.85 14.18
C THR A 80 3.65 12.20 13.71
N GLU A 81 3.04 11.36 14.56
CA GLU A 81 1.77 10.71 14.21
C GLU A 81 0.58 11.70 14.21
N SER A 82 0.75 12.89 14.80
CA SER A 82 -0.29 13.92 14.87
C SER A 82 -0.80 14.29 13.47
N PRO A 83 -2.13 14.36 13.26
CA PRO A 83 -2.73 14.82 12.00
C PRO A 83 -2.30 16.23 11.59
N PHE A 84 -1.91 17.07 12.54
CA PHE A 84 -1.49 18.46 12.33
C PHE A 84 0.02 18.61 12.06
N SER A 85 0.78 17.51 12.04
CA SER A 85 2.22 17.57 11.80
C SER A 85 2.54 17.77 10.31
N LYS A 86 3.65 18.48 10.05
CA LYS A 86 4.10 18.76 8.68
C LYS A 86 4.49 17.46 7.95
N PRO A 87 4.10 17.30 6.67
CA PRO A 87 4.63 16.23 5.83
C PRO A 87 6.16 16.31 5.72
N VAL A 88 6.82 15.16 5.72
CA VAL A 88 8.27 15.02 5.49
C VAL A 88 8.56 14.51 4.07
N SER A 89 7.53 13.96 3.43
CA SER A 89 7.57 13.43 2.07
C SER A 89 7.14 14.48 1.05
N SER A 90 7.54 14.30 -0.21
CA SER A 90 6.99 15.09 -1.32
C SER A 90 5.46 15.01 -1.31
N PRO A 91 4.73 16.12 -1.57
CA PRO A 91 3.27 16.13 -1.65
C PRO A 91 2.66 15.14 -2.65
N THR A 92 3.46 14.63 -3.60
CA THR A 92 3.05 13.71 -4.67
C THR A 92 3.79 12.37 -4.63
N MET A 93 4.47 12.05 -3.52
CA MET A 93 5.32 10.86 -3.40
C MET A 93 4.61 9.58 -3.86
N MET A 94 3.36 9.38 -3.43
CA MET A 94 2.61 8.17 -3.77
C MET A 94 2.24 8.17 -5.25
N THR A 95 1.75 9.29 -5.77
CA THR A 95 1.41 9.42 -7.20
C THR A 95 2.62 9.20 -8.10
N ASP A 96 3.77 9.79 -7.77
CA ASP A 96 5.00 9.69 -8.55
C ASP A 96 5.59 8.28 -8.49
N THR A 97 5.57 7.65 -7.32
CA THR A 97 5.97 6.23 -7.17
C THR A 97 5.11 5.33 -8.04
N HIS A 98 3.78 5.49 -8.02
CA HIS A 98 2.90 4.68 -8.85
C HIS A 98 3.10 4.93 -10.34
N ARG A 99 3.44 6.14 -10.75
CA ARG A 99 3.76 6.45 -12.16
C ARG A 99 4.97 5.63 -12.65
N VAL A 100 6.04 5.60 -11.86
CA VAL A 100 7.24 4.81 -12.16
C VAL A 100 6.91 3.32 -12.17
N LEU A 101 6.23 2.82 -11.14
CA LEU A 101 5.86 1.40 -11.03
C LEU A 101 4.98 0.94 -12.18
N ILE A 102 3.92 1.69 -12.52
CA ILE A 102 3.00 1.32 -13.60
C ILE A 102 3.74 1.26 -14.95
N ALA A 103 4.67 2.18 -15.21
CA ALA A 103 5.47 2.14 -16.42
C ALA A 103 6.35 0.88 -16.48
N ALA A 104 7.10 0.59 -15.42
CA ALA A 104 7.95 -0.59 -15.34
C ALA A 104 7.12 -1.89 -15.42
N MET A 105 6.00 -1.97 -14.70
CA MET A 105 5.09 -3.12 -14.77
C MET A 105 4.60 -3.40 -16.20
N LYS A 106 4.26 -2.35 -16.96
CA LYS A 106 3.86 -2.50 -18.37
C LYS A 106 5.00 -3.02 -19.23
N THR A 107 6.21 -2.49 -19.07
CA THR A 107 7.40 -2.95 -19.79
C THR A 107 7.68 -4.44 -19.54
N HIS A 108 7.52 -4.90 -18.30
CA HIS A 108 7.79 -6.29 -17.90
C HIS A 108 6.56 -7.21 -17.95
N GLY A 109 5.41 -6.72 -18.45
CA GLY A 109 4.19 -7.53 -18.55
C GLY A 109 3.56 -7.93 -17.21
N ILE A 110 3.92 -7.27 -16.10
CA ILE A 110 3.37 -7.54 -14.78
C ILE A 110 2.00 -6.86 -14.68
N LYS A 111 0.94 -7.64 -14.44
CA LYS A 111 -0.44 -7.12 -14.46
C LYS A 111 -0.99 -6.80 -13.08
N LYS A 112 -0.59 -7.52 -12.03
CA LYS A 112 -1.23 -7.46 -10.72
C LYS A 112 -0.58 -6.42 -9.80
N LEU A 113 -1.38 -5.48 -9.30
CA LEU A 113 -0.96 -4.42 -8.39
C LEU A 113 -1.86 -4.39 -7.13
N VAL A 114 -1.28 -4.51 -5.94
CA VAL A 114 -2.02 -4.34 -4.67
C VAL A 114 -1.39 -3.19 -3.88
N THR A 115 -2.14 -2.10 -3.72
CA THR A 115 -1.65 -0.90 -3.04
C THR A 115 -2.49 -0.61 -1.81
N MET A 116 -1.81 -0.28 -0.71
CA MET A 116 -2.44 0.31 0.46
C MET A 116 -2.76 1.78 0.17
N SER A 117 -4.05 2.09 0.04
CA SER A 117 -4.59 3.44 0.03
C SER A 117 -5.05 3.83 1.45
N VAL A 118 -6.09 4.66 1.58
CA VAL A 118 -6.65 5.06 2.88
C VAL A 118 -8.16 5.31 2.79
N PHE A 119 -8.89 4.93 3.84
CA PHE A 119 -10.30 5.27 3.96
C PHE A 119 -10.47 6.80 4.12
N GLY A 120 -11.38 7.37 3.33
CA GLY A 120 -11.56 8.81 3.22
C GLY A 120 -11.04 9.42 1.92
N VAL A 121 -10.48 8.62 1.01
CA VAL A 121 -10.10 9.06 -0.33
C VAL A 121 -11.24 8.81 -1.33
N GLY A 122 -11.39 9.74 -2.28
CA GLY A 122 -12.30 9.61 -3.40
C GLY A 122 -13.75 9.38 -2.96
N ASP A 123 -14.36 8.34 -3.51
CA ASP A 123 -15.75 7.95 -3.25
C ASP A 123 -16.01 7.37 -1.84
N SER A 124 -14.97 7.14 -1.04
CA SER A 124 -15.12 6.78 0.38
C SER A 124 -15.21 7.99 1.33
N HIS A 125 -14.82 9.19 0.87
CA HIS A 125 -14.80 10.42 1.68
C HIS A 125 -16.16 10.78 2.31
N PRO A 126 -17.31 10.69 1.59
CA PRO A 126 -18.60 11.02 2.17
C PRO A 126 -19.04 10.07 3.30
N PHE A 127 -18.44 8.89 3.40
CA PHE A 127 -18.78 7.87 4.40
C PHE A 127 -17.92 7.96 5.67
N VAL A 128 -16.92 8.86 5.69
CA VAL A 128 -16.16 9.16 6.90
C VAL A 128 -17.06 9.93 7.87
N PHE A 129 -17.03 9.53 9.15
CA PHE A 129 -17.71 10.24 10.22
C PHE A 129 -17.38 11.74 10.20
N PHE A 130 -18.40 12.60 10.24
CA PHE A 130 -18.29 14.02 9.91
C PHE A 130 -17.15 14.78 10.64
N PRO A 131 -16.99 14.66 11.97
CA PRO A 131 -15.84 15.25 12.66
C PRO A 131 -14.48 14.78 12.14
N THR A 132 -14.32 13.48 11.88
CA THR A 132 -13.08 12.91 11.33
C THR A 132 -12.84 13.42 9.91
N ARG A 133 -13.89 13.59 9.12
CA ARG A 133 -13.83 14.15 7.76
C ARG A 133 -13.24 15.56 7.75
N LEU A 134 -13.64 16.42 8.69
CA LEU A 134 -13.06 17.77 8.83
C LEU A 134 -11.54 17.71 9.13
N VAL A 135 -11.10 16.77 9.96
CA VAL A 135 -9.67 16.57 10.23
C VAL A 135 -8.94 16.16 8.95
N LEU A 136 -9.51 15.25 8.15
CA LEU A 136 -8.92 14.85 6.87
C LEU A 136 -8.77 16.02 5.90
N ASP A 137 -9.78 16.91 5.83
CA ASP A 137 -9.86 18.01 4.87
C ASP A 137 -9.00 19.23 5.24
N TYR A 138 -8.89 19.52 6.54
CA TYR A 138 -8.32 20.79 7.01
C TYR A 138 -7.06 20.65 7.86
N SER A 139 -6.54 19.43 8.10
CA SER A 139 -5.26 19.23 8.79
C SER A 139 -4.11 18.91 7.84
N GLY A 140 -2.91 18.63 8.39
CA GLY A 140 -1.74 18.20 7.64
C GLY A 140 -1.96 16.87 6.89
N THR A 141 -2.98 16.09 7.24
CA THR A 141 -3.38 14.88 6.51
C THR A 141 -3.97 15.17 5.14
N SER A 142 -4.50 16.38 4.90
CA SER A 142 -5.13 16.76 3.63
C SER A 142 -4.18 16.62 2.44
N VAL A 143 -2.88 16.87 2.64
CA VAL A 143 -1.85 16.66 1.61
C VAL A 143 -1.75 15.18 1.23
N ALA A 144 -1.71 14.29 2.22
CA ALA A 144 -1.67 12.85 1.97
C ALA A 144 -2.96 12.34 1.32
N ILE A 145 -4.13 12.84 1.73
CA ILE A 145 -5.43 12.49 1.12
C ILE A 145 -5.47 12.93 -0.35
N LYS A 146 -4.97 14.13 -0.68
CA LYS A 146 -4.86 14.60 -2.07
C LYS A 146 -3.91 13.75 -2.91
N ASP A 147 -2.75 13.36 -2.36
CA ASP A 147 -1.82 12.46 -3.05
C ASP A 147 -2.44 11.08 -3.31
N HIS A 148 -3.16 10.54 -2.33
CA HIS A 148 -3.89 9.29 -2.51
C HIS A 148 -5.03 9.42 -3.54
N ALA A 149 -5.73 10.54 -3.61
CA ALA A 149 -6.70 10.76 -4.69
C ALA A 149 -6.01 10.76 -6.07
N GLY A 150 -4.82 11.34 -6.17
CA GLY A 150 -3.98 11.32 -7.38
C GLY A 150 -3.55 9.90 -7.77
N LEU A 151 -3.00 9.13 -6.82
CA LEU A 151 -2.58 7.75 -7.06
C LEU A 151 -3.75 6.86 -7.47
N GLU A 152 -4.92 6.98 -6.81
CA GLU A 152 -6.05 6.12 -7.13
C GLU A 152 -6.58 6.40 -8.53
N LYS A 153 -6.65 7.67 -8.94
CA LYS A 153 -7.01 8.05 -10.31
C LYS A 153 -6.04 7.44 -11.32
N LEU A 154 -4.74 7.55 -11.06
CA LEU A 154 -3.70 7.01 -11.92
C LEU A 154 -3.81 5.49 -12.06
N VAL A 155 -3.88 4.76 -10.94
CA VAL A 155 -4.00 3.30 -10.90
C VAL A 155 -5.26 2.82 -11.59
N ARG A 156 -6.41 3.46 -11.37
CA ARG A 156 -7.68 3.11 -12.04
C ARG A 156 -7.58 3.21 -13.57
N SER A 157 -6.82 4.18 -14.08
CA SER A 157 -6.60 4.39 -15.52
C SER A 157 -5.45 3.56 -16.12
N SER A 158 -4.75 2.75 -15.30
CA SER A 158 -3.51 2.09 -15.72
C SER A 158 -3.72 0.92 -16.70
N GLY A 159 -4.89 0.27 -16.66
CA GLY A 159 -5.15 -1.00 -17.36
C GLY A 159 -4.57 -2.24 -16.65
N LEU A 160 -4.07 -2.09 -15.42
CA LEU A 160 -3.59 -3.20 -14.58
C LEU A 160 -4.73 -3.88 -13.83
N ASP A 161 -4.47 -5.10 -13.36
CA ASP A 161 -5.30 -5.82 -12.40
C ASP A 161 -5.00 -5.30 -10.99
N TRP A 162 -5.64 -4.17 -10.64
CA TRP A 162 -5.34 -3.45 -9.40
C TRP A 162 -6.32 -3.74 -8.27
N THR A 163 -5.84 -3.69 -7.02
CA THR A 163 -6.64 -3.58 -5.80
C THR A 163 -6.11 -2.42 -4.96
N LEU A 164 -6.98 -1.48 -4.57
CA LEU A 164 -6.61 -0.34 -3.71
C LEU A 164 -7.23 -0.53 -2.32
N VAL A 165 -6.50 -1.17 -1.41
CA VAL A 165 -7.00 -1.47 -0.07
C VAL A 165 -7.09 -0.18 0.75
N ARG A 166 -8.27 0.18 1.25
CA ARG A 166 -8.51 1.39 2.04
C ARG A 166 -8.69 1.05 3.52
N PRO A 167 -7.60 0.83 4.28
CA PRO A 167 -7.71 0.65 5.71
C PRO A 167 -8.27 1.90 6.38
N VAL A 168 -9.03 1.68 7.44
CA VAL A 168 -9.40 2.70 8.42
C VAL A 168 -8.19 3.08 9.30
N MET A 169 -8.41 3.66 10.48
CA MET A 169 -7.33 4.08 11.36
C MET A 169 -6.40 2.91 11.71
N LEU A 170 -5.13 3.01 11.30
CA LEU A 170 -4.13 1.98 11.54
C LEU A 170 -3.68 1.98 13.00
N THR A 171 -3.75 0.80 13.61
CA THR A 171 -3.26 0.54 14.97
C THR A 171 -2.13 -0.48 14.95
N ASP A 172 -1.33 -0.50 16.00
CA ASP A 172 -0.43 -1.61 16.25
C ASP A 172 -1.17 -2.65 17.11
N GLY A 173 -0.89 -3.93 16.88
CA GLY A 173 -1.59 -5.03 17.52
C GLY A 173 -1.45 -6.30 16.70
N GLU A 174 -1.98 -7.39 17.25
CA GLU A 174 -2.01 -8.69 16.60
C GLU A 174 -2.97 -8.71 15.40
N ARG A 175 -2.85 -9.76 14.60
CA ARG A 175 -3.75 -10.00 13.48
C ARG A 175 -5.11 -10.47 14.01
N ASN A 176 -6.16 -9.80 13.56
CA ASN A 176 -7.55 -10.13 13.85
C ASN A 176 -8.33 -10.45 12.56
N GLY A 177 -9.60 -10.82 12.71
CA GLY A 177 -10.52 -10.95 11.58
C GLY A 177 -10.83 -9.59 10.96
N VAL A 178 -10.69 -9.48 9.63
CA VAL A 178 -10.98 -8.25 8.88
C VAL A 178 -12.40 -8.29 8.32
N LYS A 179 -13.17 -7.23 8.56
CA LYS A 179 -14.46 -7.00 7.90
C LYS A 179 -14.31 -6.01 6.74
N VAL A 180 -14.95 -6.32 5.62
CA VAL A 180 -14.95 -5.49 4.40
C VAL A 180 -16.27 -4.73 4.28
N PHE A 181 -16.20 -3.41 4.15
CA PHE A 181 -17.35 -2.49 4.07
C PHE A 181 -17.61 -1.99 2.64
N GLY A 182 -17.40 -2.88 1.66
CA GLY A 182 -17.46 -2.56 0.23
C GLY A 182 -16.39 -1.54 -0.19
N ASN A 183 -16.60 -0.92 -1.35
CA ASN A 183 -15.63 0.04 -1.91
C ASN A 183 -15.70 1.43 -1.24
N GLN A 184 -16.85 1.77 -0.67
CA GLN A 184 -17.14 3.10 -0.13
C GLN A 184 -17.04 3.18 1.41
N GLY A 185 -17.10 2.06 2.12
CA GLY A 185 -17.07 2.06 3.59
C GLY A 185 -18.42 2.34 4.25
N LYS A 186 -19.54 2.09 3.58
CA LYS A 186 -20.87 2.34 4.14
C LYS A 186 -21.10 1.49 5.40
N GLY A 187 -21.48 2.14 6.50
CA GLY A 187 -21.71 1.49 7.78
C GLY A 187 -20.44 1.22 8.60
N VAL A 188 -19.29 1.73 8.15
CA VAL A 188 -18.09 1.78 8.97
C VAL A 188 -18.34 2.77 10.12
N GLY A 189 -18.06 2.36 11.37
CA GLY A 189 -18.43 3.14 12.56
C GLY A 189 -17.73 4.49 12.69
N SER A 190 -17.90 5.17 13.83
CA SER A 190 -17.41 6.55 14.00
C SER A 190 -15.89 6.70 14.11
N VAL A 191 -15.22 5.73 14.74
CA VAL A 191 -13.75 5.71 14.90
C VAL A 191 -13.23 4.29 14.63
N PRO A 192 -13.38 3.79 13.39
CA PRO A 192 -13.06 2.42 13.05
C PRO A 192 -11.54 2.24 12.99
N LYS A 193 -11.06 1.08 13.43
CA LYS A 193 -9.64 0.74 13.55
C LYS A 193 -9.34 -0.56 12.81
N VAL A 194 -8.09 -0.74 12.43
CA VAL A 194 -7.57 -2.00 11.90
C VAL A 194 -6.11 -2.12 12.26
N SER A 195 -5.64 -3.30 12.65
CA SER A 195 -4.25 -3.53 12.98
C SER A 195 -3.42 -3.65 11.68
N ARG A 196 -2.16 -3.18 11.72
CA ARG A 196 -1.27 -3.31 10.55
C ARG A 196 -1.02 -4.76 10.15
N ALA A 197 -1.03 -5.68 11.11
CA ALA A 197 -0.91 -7.11 10.85
C ALA A 197 -2.13 -7.64 10.07
N SER A 198 -3.34 -7.21 10.43
CA SER A 198 -4.55 -7.54 9.69
C SER A 198 -4.59 -6.95 8.28
N VAL A 199 -4.14 -5.71 8.10
CA VAL A 199 -4.01 -5.09 6.77
C VAL A 199 -3.03 -5.90 5.91
N ALA A 200 -1.87 -6.26 6.44
CA ALA A 200 -0.90 -7.10 5.75
C ALA A 200 -1.50 -8.44 5.33
N GLY A 201 -2.16 -9.15 6.25
CA GLY A 201 -2.83 -10.42 5.96
C GLY A 201 -3.92 -10.30 4.89
N PHE A 202 -4.71 -9.23 4.91
CA PHE A 202 -5.71 -8.96 3.88
C PHE A 202 -5.07 -8.69 2.51
N MET A 203 -4.00 -7.89 2.47
CA MET A 203 -3.27 -7.60 1.22
C MET A 203 -2.63 -8.85 0.61
N VAL A 204 -2.10 -9.76 1.44
CA VAL A 204 -1.62 -11.07 0.96
C VAL A 204 -2.78 -11.87 0.34
N GLY A 205 -3.94 -11.91 1.01
CA GLY A 205 -5.13 -12.54 0.46
C GLY A 205 -5.59 -11.94 -0.88
N CYS A 206 -5.43 -10.63 -1.10
CA CYS A 206 -5.72 -9.99 -2.39
C CYS A 206 -4.81 -10.46 -3.53
N LEU A 207 -3.60 -10.94 -3.23
CA LEU A 207 -2.67 -11.44 -4.25
C LEU A 207 -3.06 -12.85 -4.72
N GLU A 208 -3.64 -13.65 -3.82
CA GLU A 208 -3.98 -15.06 -4.03
C GLU A 208 -5.31 -15.28 -4.78
N THR A 209 -6.10 -14.22 -5.01
CA THR A 209 -7.36 -14.29 -5.76
C THR A 209 -7.57 -13.06 -6.63
N ASP A 210 -8.34 -13.21 -7.71
CA ASP A 210 -8.69 -12.10 -8.62
C ASP A 210 -10.01 -11.42 -8.24
N ARG A 211 -10.70 -11.90 -7.20
CA ARG A 211 -11.96 -11.33 -6.69
C ARG A 211 -11.87 -9.83 -6.39
N TRP A 212 -10.68 -9.33 -6.03
CA TRP A 212 -10.48 -7.95 -5.62
C TRP A 212 -10.02 -7.03 -6.75
N ASN A 213 -9.73 -7.58 -7.94
CA ASN A 213 -9.30 -6.78 -9.08
C ASN A 213 -10.39 -5.74 -9.43
N GLY A 214 -9.98 -4.50 -9.64
CA GLY A 214 -10.89 -3.36 -9.89
C GLY A 214 -11.63 -2.84 -8.66
N ASN A 215 -11.32 -3.31 -7.44
CA ASN A 215 -12.01 -2.90 -6.21
C ASN A 215 -11.13 -2.06 -5.27
N THR A 216 -11.80 -1.30 -4.42
CA THR A 216 -11.18 -0.43 -3.41
C THR A 216 -11.68 -0.77 -1.99
N PRO A 217 -11.46 -2.00 -1.51
CA PRO A 217 -12.10 -2.49 -0.31
C PRO A 217 -11.74 -1.63 0.91
N VAL A 218 -12.77 -1.11 1.59
CA VAL A 218 -12.62 -0.48 2.90
C VAL A 218 -12.62 -1.56 3.95
N ILE A 219 -11.57 -1.61 4.77
CA ILE A 219 -11.36 -2.67 5.76
C ILE A 219 -11.27 -2.11 7.17
N ALA A 220 -11.93 -2.78 8.12
CA ALA A 220 -11.89 -2.49 9.54
C ALA A 220 -12.02 -3.77 10.39
N GLU A 221 -11.66 -3.65 11.66
CA GLU A 221 -11.89 -4.63 12.73
C GLU A 221 -13.06 -4.21 13.63
#